data_AF-A0A349IMA5-F1
#
_entry.id   AF-A0A349IMA5-F1
#
_cell.length_a   1.000
_cell.length_b   1.000
_cell.length_c   1.000
_cell.angle_alpha   90.00
_cell.angle_beta   90.00
_cell.angle_gamma   90.00
#
_symmetry.space_group_name_H-M   'P 1'
#
loop_
_entity.id
_entity.type
_entity.pdbx_description
1 polymer ?
#
loop_
_entity_poly.entity_id
_entity_poly.type
_entity_poly.pdbx_seq_one_letter_code
_entity_poly.pdbx_strand_id
1 'polypeptide(L)'
;MKLTLEGLKETSSWEKAGVELPKYDPAVVAENTKKCPTWVHFGIGNIFRMFIGGLADSLLNQGITDKGITCVETFDFDVVDKIYKPYDNLVLGVTLKADGSTEKKVIGSLTEAIKAQSQVAEDW
;
A
#
# COMPACT_ATOMS: atom_id res chain seq x y z
N MET A 1 13.73 -7.63 9.34
CA MET A 1 12.37 -7.33 8.86
C MET A 1 11.89 -5.93 9.27
N LYS A 2 11.87 -5.01 8.32
CA LYS A 2 11.27 -3.67 8.44
C LYS A 2 10.33 -3.50 7.23
N LEU A 3 9.10 -3.02 7.44
CA LEU A 3 8.15 -2.83 6.34
C LEU A 3 8.51 -1.57 5.55
N THR A 4 9.41 -1.72 4.58
CA THR A 4 9.88 -0.68 3.65
C THR A 4 10.25 -1.38 2.34
N LEU A 5 10.32 -0.65 1.22
CA LEU A 5 10.76 -1.19 -0.08
C LEU A 5 12.14 -1.85 0.04
N GLU A 6 13.08 -1.23 0.77
CA GLU A 6 14.38 -1.83 1.06
C GLU A 6 14.25 -3.12 1.87
N GLY A 7 13.36 -3.13 2.87
CA GLY A 7 13.13 -4.29 3.73
C GLY A 7 12.48 -5.47 3.01
N LEU A 8 11.77 -5.24 1.90
CA LEU A 8 11.21 -6.31 1.06
C LEU A 8 12.28 -7.08 0.27
N LYS A 9 13.49 -6.50 0.08
CA LYS A 9 14.61 -7.20 -0.58
C LYS A 9 15.12 -8.39 0.23
N GLU A 10 14.94 -8.38 1.55
CA GLU A 10 15.28 -9.48 2.46
C GLU A 10 14.15 -10.53 2.53
N THR A 11 13.84 -11.22 1.43
CA THR A 11 12.65 -12.08 1.32
C THR A 11 12.60 -13.21 2.36
N SER A 12 13.76 -13.80 2.70
CA SER A 12 13.83 -14.97 3.58
C SER A 12 13.26 -14.74 4.98
N SER A 13 13.32 -13.52 5.51
CA SER A 13 12.78 -13.22 6.84
C SER A 13 11.25 -13.19 6.81
N TRP A 14 10.67 -12.63 5.75
CA TRP A 14 9.22 -12.55 5.51
C TRP A 14 8.59 -13.92 5.30
N GLU A 15 9.23 -14.75 4.48
CA GLU A 15 8.81 -16.14 4.23
C GLU A 15 8.77 -16.95 5.53
N LYS A 16 9.83 -16.85 6.36
CA LYS A 16 9.87 -17.49 7.69
C LYS A 16 8.78 -17.00 8.63
N ALA A 17 8.33 -15.76 8.50
CA ALA A 17 7.22 -15.21 9.28
C ALA A 17 5.83 -15.56 8.72
N GLY A 18 5.77 -16.27 7.59
CA GLY A 18 4.54 -16.62 6.89
C GLY A 18 3.82 -15.40 6.30
N VAL A 19 4.58 -14.39 5.85
CA VAL A 19 4.04 -13.18 5.21
C VAL A 19 4.23 -13.30 3.69
N GLU A 20 3.12 -13.27 2.96
CA GLU A 20 3.15 -13.21 1.49
C GLU A 20 3.63 -11.82 1.02
N LEU A 21 4.55 -11.80 0.06
CA LEU A 21 5.07 -10.58 -0.55
C LEU A 21 4.42 -10.33 -1.92
N PRO A 22 4.32 -9.06 -2.37
CA PRO A 22 3.90 -8.73 -3.72
C PRO A 22 4.70 -9.49 -4.79
N LYS A 23 4.01 -9.98 -5.83
CA LYS A 23 4.60 -10.63 -7.01
C LYS A 23 5.01 -9.62 -8.10
N TYR A 24 4.85 -8.33 -7.81
CA TYR A 24 5.21 -7.20 -8.64
C TYR A 24 6.18 -6.29 -7.86
N ASP A 25 6.84 -5.37 -8.56
CA ASP A 25 7.69 -4.36 -7.93
C ASP A 25 6.86 -3.13 -7.53
N PRO A 26 6.64 -2.86 -6.22
CA PRO A 26 5.83 -1.74 -5.79
C PRO A 26 6.42 -0.37 -6.18
N ALA A 27 7.74 -0.26 -6.34
CA ALA A 27 8.38 1.00 -6.76
C ALA A 27 8.04 1.32 -8.22
N VAL A 28 8.08 0.30 -9.09
CA VAL A 28 7.69 0.43 -10.51
C VAL A 28 6.21 0.79 -10.63
N VAL A 29 5.34 0.12 -9.86
CA VAL A 29 3.90 0.42 -9.84
C VAL A 29 3.64 1.85 -9.36
N ALA A 30 4.36 2.32 -8.34
CA ALA A 30 4.22 3.69 -7.86
C ALA A 30 4.64 4.72 -8.92
N GLU A 31 5.75 4.47 -9.63
CA GLU A 31 6.20 5.32 -10.73
C GLU A 31 5.16 5.36 -11.87
N ASN A 32 4.65 4.21 -12.28
CA ASN A 32 3.62 4.11 -13.33
C ASN A 32 2.34 4.83 -12.94
N THR A 33 1.92 4.70 -11.69
CA THR A 33 0.71 5.35 -11.17
C THR A 33 0.87 6.86 -11.14
N LYS A 34 2.01 7.36 -10.66
CA LYS A 34 2.29 8.81 -10.64
C LYS A 34 2.35 9.42 -12.04
N LYS A 35 2.89 8.69 -13.03
CA LYS A 35 2.96 9.16 -14.43
C LYS A 35 1.60 9.19 -15.12
N CYS A 36 0.72 8.24 -14.82
CA CYS A 36 -0.58 8.10 -15.46
C CYS A 36 -1.61 7.53 -14.46
N PRO A 37 -2.14 8.35 -13.55
CA PRO A 37 -3.01 7.88 -12.49
C PRO A 37 -4.37 7.44 -13.05
N THR A 38 -4.83 6.26 -12.66
CA THR A 38 -6.13 5.69 -13.08
C THR A 38 -7.17 5.69 -11.97
N TRP A 39 -6.75 5.74 -10.71
CA TRP A 39 -7.63 5.76 -9.54
C TRP A 39 -7.09 6.71 -8.47
N VAL A 40 -7.92 7.68 -8.07
CA VAL A 40 -7.71 8.50 -6.87
C VAL A 40 -8.77 8.16 -5.82
N HIS A 41 -8.36 7.85 -4.59
CA HIS A 41 -9.27 7.51 -3.49
C HIS A 41 -9.19 8.54 -2.36
N PHE A 42 -10.34 9.08 -1.95
CA PHE A 42 -10.46 10.00 -0.82
C PHE A 42 -10.93 9.24 0.42
N GLY A 43 -10.20 9.37 1.53
CA GLY A 43 -10.49 8.69 2.79
C GLY A 43 -9.70 7.40 2.95
N ILE A 44 -8.46 7.51 3.44
CA ILE A 44 -7.43 6.47 3.29
C ILE A 44 -7.21 5.65 4.57
N GLY A 45 -8.32 5.31 5.23
CA GLY A 45 -8.36 4.59 6.52
C GLY A 45 -8.26 3.06 6.42
N ASN A 46 -8.57 2.37 7.53
CA ASN A 46 -8.40 0.92 7.67
C ASN A 46 -9.21 0.08 6.67
N ILE A 47 -10.50 0.39 6.49
CA ILE A 47 -11.38 -0.36 5.56
C ILE A 47 -10.85 -0.23 4.13
N PHE A 48 -10.47 0.98 3.73
CA PHE A 48 -9.86 1.23 2.42
C PHE A 48 -8.60 0.37 2.21
N ARG A 49 -7.63 0.43 3.14
CA ARG A 49 -6.36 -0.30 3.02
C ARG A 49 -6.56 -1.81 2.83
N MET A 50 -7.43 -2.41 3.64
CA MET A 50 -7.62 -3.86 3.62
C MET A 50 -8.56 -4.35 2.53
N PHE A 51 -9.59 -3.58 2.20
CA PHE A 51 -10.59 -4.00 1.21
C PHE A 51 -10.22 -3.54 -0.20
N ILE A 52 -10.35 -2.24 -0.49
CA ILE A 52 -10.08 -1.68 -1.82
C ILE A 52 -8.60 -1.80 -2.18
N GLY A 53 -7.70 -1.46 -1.26
CA GLY A 53 -6.27 -1.67 -1.42
C GLY A 53 -5.92 -3.15 -1.62
N GLY A 54 -6.50 -4.04 -0.82
CA GLY A 54 -6.33 -5.48 -0.98
C GLY A 54 -6.79 -6.03 -2.35
N LEU A 55 -7.87 -5.48 -2.91
CA LEU A 55 -8.35 -5.84 -4.26
C LEU A 55 -7.41 -5.30 -5.35
N ALA A 56 -6.98 -4.05 -5.26
CA ALA A 56 -6.03 -3.47 -6.22
C ALA A 56 -4.70 -4.24 -6.22
N ASP A 57 -4.19 -4.60 -5.04
CA ASP A 57 -3.03 -5.47 -4.87
C ASP A 57 -3.22 -6.84 -5.52
N SER A 58 -4.42 -7.41 -5.44
CA SER A 58 -4.73 -8.68 -6.11
C SER A 58 -4.72 -8.56 -7.63
N LEU A 59 -5.17 -7.42 -8.18
CA LEU A 59 -5.14 -7.15 -9.62
C LEU A 59 -3.69 -6.96 -10.13
N LEU A 60 -2.86 -6.26 -9.36
CA LEU A 60 -1.43 -6.10 -9.65
C LEU A 60 -0.71 -7.45 -9.63
N ASN A 61 -0.97 -8.29 -8.63
CA ASN A 61 -0.42 -9.65 -8.54
C ASN A 61 -0.84 -10.56 -9.71
N GLN A 62 -1.99 -10.28 -10.33
CA GLN A 62 -2.47 -10.99 -11.52
C GLN A 62 -1.96 -10.40 -12.83
N GLY A 63 -1.23 -9.27 -12.81
CA GLY A 63 -0.77 -8.55 -13.99
C GLY A 63 -1.91 -7.90 -14.81
N ILE A 64 -3.11 -7.74 -14.24
CA ILE A 64 -4.27 -7.15 -14.91
C ILE A 64 -4.12 -5.62 -15.01
N THR A 65 -3.38 -5.02 -14.09
CA THR A 65 -3.03 -3.60 -14.06
C THR A 65 -1.55 -3.47 -13.73
N ASP A 66 -0.95 -2.36 -14.12
CA ASP A 66 0.40 -1.91 -13.80
C ASP A 66 0.39 -0.66 -12.89
N LYS A 67 -0.79 -0.27 -12.41
CA LYS A 67 -1.06 0.94 -11.62
C LYS A 67 -1.82 0.60 -10.34
N GLY A 68 -1.44 1.27 -9.26
CA GLY A 68 -2.08 1.25 -7.96
C GLY A 68 -3.03 2.42 -7.76
N ILE A 69 -3.14 2.88 -6.51
CA ILE A 69 -4.10 3.90 -6.08
C ILE A 69 -3.36 5.10 -5.50
N THR A 70 -3.69 6.29 -6.04
CA THR A 70 -3.37 7.58 -5.43
C THR A 70 -4.29 7.82 -4.22
N CYS A 71 -3.72 7.83 -3.03
CA CYS A 71 -4.45 7.92 -1.77
C CYS A 71 -4.48 9.38 -1.30
N VAL A 72 -5.66 9.93 -1.03
CA VAL A 72 -5.84 11.32 -0.59
C VAL A 72 -6.53 11.36 0.78
N GLU A 73 -5.88 12.01 1.74
CA GLU A 73 -6.44 12.31 3.05
C GLU A 73 -6.91 13.76 3.11
N THR A 74 -8.09 14.00 3.70
CA THR A 74 -8.73 15.33 3.72
C THR A 74 -8.87 15.91 5.11
N PHE A 75 -8.62 15.12 6.16
CA PHE A 75 -8.90 15.51 7.53
C PHE A 75 -7.78 15.09 8.49
N ASP A 76 -7.44 13.80 8.55
CA ASP A 76 -6.47 13.27 9.52
C ASP A 76 -5.08 13.08 8.90
N PHE A 77 -4.35 14.18 8.72
CA PHE A 77 -3.04 14.15 8.06
C PHE A 77 -1.96 13.36 8.81
N ASP A 78 -2.17 13.05 10.09
CA ASP A 78 -1.30 12.12 10.84
C ASP A 78 -1.32 10.73 10.20
N VAL A 79 -2.41 10.35 9.53
CA VAL A 79 -2.47 9.09 8.77
C VAL A 79 -1.37 9.06 7.71
N VAL A 80 -1.19 10.14 6.95
CA VAL A 80 -0.14 10.23 5.92
C VAL A 80 1.25 10.14 6.58
N ASP A 81 1.49 10.94 7.62
CA ASP A 81 2.82 11.08 8.23
C ASP A 81 3.26 9.88 9.07
N LYS A 82 2.31 9.22 9.75
CA LYS A 82 2.62 8.18 10.75
C LYS A 82 2.31 6.77 10.24
N ILE A 83 1.41 6.63 9.28
CA ILE A 83 0.97 5.30 8.79
C ILE A 83 1.45 5.00 7.37
N TYR A 84 1.54 5.99 6.48
CA TYR A 84 1.93 5.75 5.09
C TYR A 84 3.43 6.04 4.86
N LYS A 85 3.86 7.28 5.11
CA LYS A 85 5.23 7.75 4.82
C LYS A 85 6.35 6.93 5.47
N PRO A 86 6.25 6.47 6.74
CA PRO A 86 7.35 5.72 7.38
C PRO A 86 7.57 4.31 6.82
N TYR A 87 6.62 3.81 6.03
CA TYR A 87 6.58 2.44 5.54
C TYR A 87 6.50 2.36 4.00
N ASP A 88 6.92 3.43 3.31
CA ASP A 88 6.90 3.53 1.85
C ASP A 88 5.52 3.23 1.23
N ASN A 89 4.45 3.64 1.92
CA ASN A 89 3.04 3.37 1.60
C ASN A 89 2.64 1.87 1.60
N LEU A 90 3.53 0.98 2.06
CA LEU A 90 3.23 -0.45 2.21
C LEU A 90 2.35 -0.70 3.44
N VAL A 91 1.52 -1.73 3.37
CA VAL A 91 0.67 -2.16 4.48
C VAL A 91 0.88 -3.63 4.77
N LEU A 92 1.11 -4.00 6.04
CA LEU A 92 1.01 -5.38 6.48
C LEU A 92 -0.47 -5.71 6.74
N GLY A 93 -1.09 -6.40 5.78
CA GLY A 93 -2.45 -6.90 5.90
C GLY A 93 -2.48 -8.20 6.69
N VAL A 94 -3.39 -8.28 7.67
CA VAL A 94 -3.62 -9.47 8.48
C VAL A 94 -5.11 -9.82 8.45
N THR A 95 -5.44 -11.00 7.93
CA THR A 95 -6.81 -11.52 7.85
C THR A 95 -6.97 -12.65 8.85
N LEU A 96 -7.89 -12.47 9.80
CA LEU A 96 -8.33 -13.53 10.71
C LEU A 96 -9.51 -14.26 10.08
N LYS A 97 -9.38 -15.57 9.85
CA LYS A 97 -10.44 -16.39 9.26
C LYS A 97 -11.34 -17.01 10.34
N ALA A 98 -12.54 -17.42 9.93
CA ALA A 98 -13.51 -18.06 10.81
C ALA A 98 -13.01 -19.41 11.40
N ASP A 99 -12.08 -20.08 10.71
CA ASP A 99 -11.44 -21.32 11.18
C ASP A 99 -10.29 -21.08 12.18
N GLY A 100 -10.05 -19.81 12.56
CA GLY A 100 -8.97 -19.43 13.48
C GLY A 100 -7.60 -19.30 12.81
N SER A 101 -7.46 -19.60 11.51
CA SER A 101 -6.23 -19.35 10.78
C SER A 101 -6.01 -17.86 10.51
N THR A 102 -4.76 -17.47 10.33
CA THR A 102 -4.36 -16.08 10.04
C THR A 102 -3.57 -16.03 8.74
N GLU A 103 -4.00 -15.20 7.81
CA GLU A 103 -3.22 -14.85 6.62
C GLU A 103 -2.53 -13.51 6.82
N LYS A 104 -1.28 -13.42 6.39
CA LYS A 104 -0.50 -12.19 6.42
C LYS A 104 0.05 -11.93 5.04
N LYS A 105 -0.10 -10.71 4.55
CA LYS A 105 0.47 -10.28 3.27
C LYS A 105 0.89 -8.82 3.32
N VAL A 106 1.91 -8.47 2.56
CA VAL A 106 2.25 -7.07 2.29
C VAL A 106 1.41 -6.60 1.10
N ILE A 107 0.69 -5.49 1.29
CA ILE A 107 -0.08 -4.78 0.27
C ILE A 107 0.80 -3.62 -0.22
N GLY A 108 1.08 -3.59 -1.53
CA GLY A 108 1.90 -2.57 -2.19
C GLY A 108 1.15 -1.70 -3.20
N SER A 109 -0.19 -1.80 -3.24
CA SER A 109 -1.02 -1.12 -4.25
C SER A 109 -1.32 0.34 -3.93
N LEU A 110 -0.91 0.81 -2.75
CA LEU A 110 -1.14 2.17 -2.27
C LEU A 110 0.11 2.97 -2.65
N THR A 111 0.07 3.72 -3.74
CA THR A 111 1.30 4.16 -4.42
C THR A 111 1.80 5.52 -3.96
N GLU A 112 0.90 6.33 -3.42
CA GLU A 112 1.17 7.65 -2.89
C GLU A 112 0.08 7.99 -1.87
N ALA A 113 0.44 8.79 -0.86
CA ALA A 113 -0.48 9.32 0.13
C ALA A 113 -0.29 10.83 0.21
N ILE A 114 -1.31 11.58 -0.23
CA ILE A 114 -1.30 13.04 -0.34
C ILE A 114 -2.20 13.64 0.74
N LYS A 115 -1.75 14.74 1.34
CA LYS A 115 -2.61 15.58 2.17
C LYS A 115 -3.34 16.55 1.26
N ALA A 116 -4.67 16.55 1.27
CA ALA A 116 -5.48 17.53 0.54
C ALA A 116 -5.43 18.92 1.20
N GLN A 117 -4.23 19.49 1.31
CA GLN A 117 -3.96 20.78 1.93
C GLN A 117 -3.07 21.61 1.01
N SER A 118 -3.56 22.79 0.61
CA SER A 118 -2.86 23.71 -0.30
C SER A 118 -1.56 24.30 0.27
N GLN A 119 -1.30 24.13 1.58
CA GLN A 119 -0.13 24.67 2.26
C GLN A 119 1.07 23.71 2.24
N VAL A 120 0.90 22.47 1.78
CA VAL A 120 1.98 21.47 1.70
C VAL A 120 2.57 21.50 0.29
N ALA A 121 3.53 22.39 0.04
CA ALA A 121 4.09 22.62 -1.29
C ALA A 121 4.72 21.38 -1.96
N GLU A 122 5.17 20.39 -1.17
CA GLU A 122 5.71 19.14 -1.70
C GLU A 122 4.67 18.26 -2.42
N ASP A 123 3.38 18.49 -2.14
CA ASP A 123 2.24 17.73 -2.68
C ASP A 123 1.62 18.37 -3.95
N TRP A 124 2.17 19.51 -4.45
CA TRP A 124 1.65 20.29 -5.59
C TRP A 124 2.73 20.57 -6.65
#